data_AF-A0A8H6SC21-F1
#
_entry.id   AF-A0A8H6SC21-F1
#
_cell.length_a   1.000
_cell.length_b   1.000
_cell.length_c   1.000
_cell.angle_alpha   90.00
_cell.angle_beta   90.00
_cell.angle_gamma   90.00
#
_symmetry.space_group_name_H-M   'P 1'
#
loop_
_entity.id
_entity.type
_entity.pdbx_description
1 polymer ?
#
loop_
_entity_poly.entity_id
_entity_poly.type
_entity_poly.pdbx_seq_one_letter_code
_entity_poly.pdbx_strand_id
1 'polypeptide(L)'
;MSTLDKSSLKIFFKEKDHYEHPRVLKDLTVIVKHPAHGEVASLTARRIVRNACPGDFLRVLDEETDEMATFSTKLFDKYGKVLPEHIELGYQSGSGCWGRELDEGTLIYVFWVSVEEQFRGQGIGSWMLQRFTKSKHVAPDDTVICWPSPIRVEDRAMWNAIHQRQVAFFRQNDFRRIGRTAFFGYSPKDDHPSRLVPAGSDAAAPQQDFPNPTPDATPEQMRQSYPLHWAIANDKTSAIISTVQSAYNSNAASITAPDALGFTPLHMAAGKARVDVVQLLLELGAASELENARNQSGLTPLELLQGEMRATFTRRCWRTGTDAPAGGCGGGWLSPRMRYRLECEAGYARDMMPDDYDYFTRGKAARLSDIAHIYKADFIPPRFESDFFLSFYKGFQDVFSAIYDLLHTTTHPLSAEAIQPFLLPESQFYFKKGGRIEYAFDAITFSAYIASPLVDDTHEDIFRDVQDWTSLPTCVNDLEFTLVRNLLGLDGRGQWGPYEQERAVPRAAGELFGMMDLSEDGDEEEEDEGEQDVEMDEEEGEEMDVEIDEGTESSKA
;
A
#
# COMPACT_ATOMS: atom_id res chain seq x y z
N MET A 1 -22.28 42.38 4.11
CA MET A 1 -21.53 41.15 4.47
C MET A 1 -20.76 41.44 5.74
N SER A 2 -21.01 40.73 6.84
CA SER A 2 -20.15 40.87 8.03
C SER A 2 -18.81 40.20 7.73
N THR A 3 -17.71 40.93 7.92
CA THR A 3 -16.37 40.36 7.80
C THR A 3 -16.06 39.67 9.13
N LEU A 4 -15.78 38.37 9.09
CA LEU A 4 -15.39 37.63 10.29
C LEU A 4 -13.92 37.90 10.61
N ASP A 5 -13.67 38.25 11.86
CA ASP A 5 -12.31 38.30 12.38
C ASP A 5 -11.77 36.87 12.58
N LYS A 6 -10.74 36.52 11.81
CA LYS A 6 -10.10 35.20 11.86
C LYS A 6 -9.47 34.91 13.22
N SER A 7 -9.11 35.94 14.00
CA SER A 7 -8.54 35.77 15.34
C SER A 7 -9.53 35.11 16.32
N SER A 8 -10.83 35.28 16.08
CA SER A 8 -11.91 34.75 16.92
C SER A 8 -12.32 33.32 16.55
N LEU A 9 -11.79 32.77 15.45
CA LEU A 9 -12.13 31.43 14.97
C LEU A 9 -11.44 30.35 15.80
N LYS A 10 -12.19 29.31 16.14
CA LYS A 10 -11.68 28.11 16.80
C LYS A 10 -11.85 26.91 15.89
N ILE A 11 -10.83 26.08 15.77
CA ILE A 11 -10.81 24.86 14.96
C ILE A 11 -10.87 23.64 15.88
N PHE A 12 -11.67 22.66 15.48
CA PHE A 12 -11.88 21.41 16.22
C PHE A 12 -11.66 20.24 15.28
N PHE A 13 -10.97 19.22 15.77
CA PHE A 13 -10.69 18.00 15.04
C PHE A 13 -11.45 16.84 15.68
N LYS A 14 -12.06 16.01 14.85
CA LYS A 14 -12.73 14.78 15.27
C LYS A 14 -12.25 13.66 14.38
N GLU A 15 -11.73 12.62 15.00
CA GLU A 15 -11.28 11.41 14.32
C GLU A 15 -12.11 10.22 14.81
N LYS A 16 -12.49 9.35 13.88
CA LYS A 16 -13.20 8.11 14.18
C LYS A 16 -12.70 6.99 13.30
N ASP A 17 -12.63 5.78 13.83
CA ASP A 17 -12.33 4.60 13.02
C ASP A 17 -13.49 4.31 12.06
N HIS A 18 -13.16 3.83 10.86
CA HIS A 18 -14.16 3.42 9.90
C HIS A 18 -14.92 2.18 10.40
N TYR A 19 -16.21 2.09 10.07
CA TYR A 19 -17.06 1.04 10.62
C TYR A 19 -16.76 -0.35 10.04
N GLU A 20 -16.34 -0.43 8.78
CA GLU A 20 -15.97 -1.68 8.09
C GLU A 20 -14.45 -1.96 8.16
N HIS A 21 -13.63 -0.92 8.04
CA HIS A 21 -12.16 -1.06 7.90
C HIS A 21 -11.39 -0.21 8.92
N PRO A 22 -11.60 -0.39 10.23
CA PRO A 22 -11.10 0.51 11.28
C PRO A 22 -9.56 0.64 11.36
N ARG A 23 -8.82 -0.36 10.90
CA ARG A 23 -7.34 -0.32 10.86
C ARG A 23 -6.78 0.41 9.65
N VAL A 24 -7.52 0.40 8.54
CA VAL A 24 -7.09 0.96 7.26
C VAL A 24 -7.62 2.38 7.08
N LEU A 25 -8.87 2.62 7.46
CA LEU A 25 -9.60 3.85 7.18
C LEU A 25 -10.00 4.53 8.48
N LYS A 26 -9.78 5.85 8.54
CA LYS A 26 -10.27 6.71 9.62
C LYS A 26 -10.91 7.97 9.05
N ASP A 27 -12.06 8.32 9.60
CA ASP A 27 -12.80 9.53 9.25
C ASP A 27 -12.32 10.71 10.05
N LEU A 28 -11.88 11.75 9.34
CA LEU A 28 -11.44 13.02 9.89
C LEU A 28 -12.46 14.10 9.57
N THR A 29 -12.97 14.76 10.60
CA THR A 29 -13.83 15.94 10.47
C THR A 29 -13.19 17.12 11.18
N VAL A 30 -13.05 18.22 10.44
CA VAL A 30 -12.57 19.50 10.93
C VAL A 30 -13.73 20.47 10.96
N ILE A 31 -13.96 21.13 12.09
CA ILE A 31 -15.04 22.08 12.27
C ILE A 31 -14.46 23.40 12.74
N VAL A 32 -14.80 24.49 12.06
CA VAL A 32 -14.44 25.85 12.44
C VAL A 32 -15.66 26.55 13.01
N LYS A 33 -15.53 27.07 14.23
CA LYS A 33 -16.60 27.80 14.91
C LYS A 33 -16.20 29.24 15.22
N HIS A 34 -17.17 30.13 15.09
CA HIS A 34 -17.11 31.50 15.56
C HIS A 34 -18.02 31.67 16.80
N PRO A 35 -17.59 32.39 17.86
CA PRO A 35 -18.35 32.53 19.10
C PRO A 35 -19.79 33.03 18.92
N ALA A 36 -20.02 33.95 17.98
CA ALA A 36 -21.34 34.53 17.73
C ALA A 36 -22.17 33.81 16.66
N HIS A 37 -21.55 33.02 15.78
CA HIS A 37 -22.21 32.46 14.59
C HIS A 37 -22.29 30.93 14.60
N GLY A 38 -21.67 30.26 15.57
CA GLY A 38 -21.64 28.80 15.60
C GLY A 38 -20.64 28.25 14.58
N GLU A 39 -21.01 27.19 13.87
CA GLU A 39 -20.17 26.60 12.82
C GLU A 39 -20.16 27.48 11.57
N VAL A 40 -18.98 27.83 11.07
CA VAL A 40 -18.84 28.72 9.91
C VAL A 40 -18.17 28.05 8.71
N ALA A 41 -17.41 26.97 8.96
CA ALA A 41 -16.78 26.15 7.94
C ALA A 41 -16.52 24.74 8.48
N SER A 42 -16.48 23.78 7.58
CA SER A 42 -16.14 22.40 7.90
C SER A 42 -15.39 21.73 6.75
N LEU A 43 -14.53 20.77 7.10
CA LEU A 43 -13.80 19.93 6.16
C LEU A 43 -13.94 18.48 6.60
N THR A 44 -14.20 17.59 5.64
CA THR A 44 -14.15 16.15 5.87
C THR A 44 -13.09 15.50 5.01
N ALA A 45 -12.35 14.59 5.62
CA ALA A 45 -11.29 13.84 4.98
C ALA A 45 -11.26 12.40 5.51
N ARG A 46 -10.54 11.54 4.81
CA ARG A 46 -10.28 10.17 5.22
C ARG A 46 -8.80 9.88 5.22
N ARG A 47 -8.31 9.40 6.35
CA ARG A 47 -6.95 8.87 6.48
C ARG A 47 -6.96 7.42 6.06
N ILE A 48 -5.99 7.06 5.22
CA ILE A 48 -5.83 5.74 4.61
C ILE A 48 -4.43 5.24 4.97
N VAL A 49 -4.40 4.23 5.84
CA VAL A 49 -3.18 3.56 6.31
C VAL A 49 -2.91 2.36 5.39
N ARG A 50 -2.32 2.62 4.23
CA ARG A 50 -2.07 1.61 3.18
C ARG A 50 -1.30 0.37 3.65
N ASN A 51 -0.35 0.54 4.57
CA ASN A 51 0.45 -0.57 5.10
C ASN A 51 -0.37 -1.55 5.96
N ALA A 52 -1.57 -1.13 6.39
CA ALA A 52 -2.50 -1.99 7.13
C ALA A 52 -3.37 -2.88 6.20
N CYS A 53 -3.26 -2.76 4.87
CA CYS A 53 -3.98 -3.59 3.91
C CYS A 53 -3.10 -3.99 2.69
N PRO A 54 -1.94 -4.63 2.91
CA PRO A 54 -1.02 -4.96 1.82
C PRO A 54 -1.72 -5.81 0.76
N GLY A 55 -1.79 -5.24 -0.44
CA GLY A 55 -2.38 -5.91 -1.60
C GLY A 55 -3.90 -5.83 -1.72
N ASP A 56 -4.59 -5.35 -0.69
CA ASP A 56 -6.05 -5.22 -0.62
C ASP A 56 -6.51 -3.75 -0.76
N PHE A 57 -5.57 -2.83 -0.94
CA PHE A 57 -5.78 -1.38 -0.99
C PHE A 57 -6.90 -0.96 -1.94
N LEU A 58 -6.86 -1.43 -3.20
CA LEU A 58 -7.87 -1.07 -4.21
C LEU A 58 -9.25 -1.61 -3.83
N ARG A 59 -9.33 -2.84 -3.30
CA ARG A 59 -10.60 -3.47 -2.93
C ARG A 59 -11.27 -2.73 -1.79
N VAL A 60 -10.51 -2.42 -0.75
CA VAL A 60 -10.98 -1.66 0.41
C VAL A 60 -11.53 -0.30 0.00
N LEU A 61 -10.89 0.39 -0.96
CA LEU A 61 -11.35 1.70 -1.42
C LEU A 61 -12.47 1.63 -2.47
N ASP A 62 -12.57 0.55 -3.24
CA ASP A 62 -13.66 0.30 -4.20
C ASP A 62 -15.00 0.06 -3.50
N GLU A 63 -14.98 -0.65 -2.36
CA GLU A 63 -16.18 -0.93 -1.55
C GLU A 63 -16.80 0.34 -0.93
N GLU A 64 -16.06 1.45 -0.84
CA GLU A 64 -16.51 2.69 -0.21
C GLU A 64 -17.41 3.56 -1.11
N THR A 65 -16.87 4.05 -2.23
CA THR A 65 -17.56 4.98 -3.16
C THR A 65 -16.90 4.95 -4.53
N ASP A 66 -17.66 5.30 -5.59
CA ASP A 66 -17.12 5.48 -6.95
C ASP A 66 -15.95 6.49 -7.00
N GLU A 67 -15.97 7.51 -6.13
CA GLU A 67 -14.90 8.49 -6.00
C GLU A 67 -13.60 7.86 -5.47
N MET A 68 -13.71 7.01 -4.44
CA MET A 68 -12.59 6.26 -3.87
C MET A 68 -12.06 5.16 -4.78
N ALA A 69 -12.96 4.46 -5.49
CA ALA A 69 -12.58 3.54 -6.56
C ALA A 69 -11.76 4.26 -7.64
N THR A 70 -12.23 5.44 -8.07
CA THR A 70 -11.52 6.24 -9.08
C THR A 70 -10.18 6.76 -8.55
N PHE A 71 -10.15 7.32 -7.35
CA PHE A 71 -8.92 7.79 -6.70
C PHE A 71 -7.86 6.71 -6.61
N SER A 72 -8.25 5.56 -6.06
CA SER A 72 -7.34 4.46 -5.79
C SER A 72 -6.79 3.87 -7.09
N THR A 73 -7.66 3.54 -8.05
CA THR A 73 -7.26 2.91 -9.31
C THR A 73 -6.55 3.84 -10.29
N LYS A 74 -6.77 5.16 -10.20
CA LYS A 74 -6.11 6.13 -11.09
C LYS A 74 -4.72 6.52 -10.64
N LEU A 75 -4.45 6.53 -9.35
CA LEU A 75 -3.16 6.97 -8.82
C LEU A 75 -2.27 5.84 -8.36
N PHE A 76 -2.85 4.73 -7.89
CA PHE A 76 -2.10 3.68 -7.21
C PHE A 76 -2.36 2.30 -7.79
N ASP A 77 -1.43 1.39 -7.53
CA ASP A 77 -1.61 -0.03 -7.73
C ASP A 77 -2.35 -0.68 -6.53
N LYS A 78 -2.47 -2.01 -6.58
CA LYS A 78 -3.10 -2.80 -5.50
C LYS A 78 -2.36 -2.81 -4.17
N TYR A 79 -1.10 -2.37 -4.14
CA TYR A 79 -0.31 -2.22 -2.92
C TYR A 79 -0.38 -0.79 -2.37
N GLY A 80 -1.13 0.11 -3.02
CA GLY A 80 -1.15 1.52 -2.65
C GLY A 80 0.13 2.25 -3.00
N LYS A 81 0.90 1.73 -3.97
CA LYS A 81 2.08 2.38 -4.55
C LYS A 81 1.68 3.16 -5.79
N VAL A 82 2.21 4.36 -5.96
CA VAL A 82 1.90 5.26 -7.06
C VAL A 82 2.24 4.60 -8.39
N LEU A 83 1.35 4.75 -9.36
CA LEU A 83 1.57 4.24 -10.70
C LEU A 83 2.73 5.00 -11.35
N PRO A 84 3.74 4.30 -11.91
CA PRO A 84 4.96 4.93 -12.39
C PRO A 84 4.73 6.04 -13.42
N GLU A 85 3.73 5.92 -14.29
CA GLU A 85 3.42 6.94 -15.30
C GLU A 85 3.15 8.34 -14.73
N HIS A 86 2.71 8.45 -13.47
CA HIS A 86 2.43 9.76 -12.86
C HIS A 86 3.66 10.43 -12.26
N ILE A 87 4.79 9.72 -12.19
CA ILE A 87 6.01 10.18 -11.52
C ILE A 87 7.27 10.03 -12.39
N GLU A 88 7.29 9.09 -13.33
CA GLU A 88 8.39 8.91 -14.27
C GLU A 88 8.39 10.01 -15.32
N LEU A 89 9.58 10.42 -15.76
CA LEU A 89 9.74 11.50 -16.74
C LEU A 89 8.95 11.19 -18.02
N GLY A 90 7.97 12.04 -18.31
CA GLY A 90 7.07 11.83 -19.43
C GLY A 90 5.95 12.86 -19.47
N TYR A 91 5.03 12.69 -20.42
CA TYR A 91 3.87 13.57 -20.52
C TYR A 91 2.95 13.45 -19.29
N GLN A 92 2.77 12.23 -18.79
CA GLN A 92 1.83 11.92 -17.71
C GLN A 92 2.28 12.39 -16.32
N SER A 93 3.58 12.57 -16.08
CA SER A 93 4.08 13.11 -14.79
C SER A 93 3.79 14.60 -14.61
N GLY A 94 3.20 15.27 -15.59
CA GLY A 94 2.69 16.63 -15.44
C GLY A 94 3.80 17.63 -15.20
N SER A 95 3.83 18.24 -14.00
CA SER A 95 4.92 19.14 -13.61
C SER A 95 6.17 18.41 -13.12
N GLY A 96 6.12 17.08 -12.94
CA GLY A 96 7.24 16.27 -12.46
C GLY A 96 7.66 16.58 -11.01
N CYS A 97 6.79 17.24 -10.24
CA CYS A 97 7.07 17.64 -8.86
C CYS A 97 6.66 16.58 -7.82
N TRP A 98 6.20 15.43 -8.29
CA TRP A 98 5.83 14.27 -7.49
C TRP A 98 6.65 13.07 -7.92
N GLY A 99 7.02 12.24 -6.95
CA GLY A 99 7.88 11.07 -7.07
C GLY A 99 7.41 9.92 -6.20
N ARG A 100 8.37 9.07 -5.84
CA ARG A 100 8.16 7.90 -4.98
C ARG A 100 7.83 8.25 -3.53
N GLU A 101 7.96 9.51 -3.11
CA GLU A 101 7.46 9.95 -1.79
C GLU A 101 5.95 9.71 -1.63
N LEU A 102 5.20 9.64 -2.74
CA LEU A 102 3.81 9.22 -2.73
C LEU A 102 3.60 7.77 -2.25
N ASP A 103 4.66 6.96 -2.14
CA ASP A 103 4.67 5.57 -1.66
C ASP A 103 4.91 5.44 -0.15
N GLU A 104 5.20 6.56 0.53
CA GLU A 104 5.57 6.66 1.95
C GLU A 104 4.50 7.37 2.81
N GLY A 105 4.41 7.03 4.10
CA GLY A 105 3.42 7.62 5.01
C GLY A 105 1.96 7.28 4.68
N THR A 106 1.02 8.03 5.27
CA THR A 106 -0.43 7.81 5.08
C THR A 106 -1.00 8.75 4.03
N LEU A 107 -2.07 8.31 3.35
CA LEU A 107 -2.81 9.15 2.41
C LEU A 107 -4.01 9.77 3.13
N ILE A 108 -4.18 11.08 2.99
CA ILE A 108 -5.31 11.82 3.57
C ILE A 108 -6.14 12.41 2.45
N TYR A 109 -7.27 11.78 2.12
CA TYR A 109 -8.15 12.22 1.04
C TYR A 109 -9.20 13.21 1.55
N VAL A 110 -9.21 14.43 1.06
CA VAL A 110 -10.18 15.49 1.40
C VAL A 110 -11.37 15.42 0.44
N PHE A 111 -12.55 15.08 0.98
CA PHE A 111 -13.79 14.98 0.20
C PHE A 111 -14.49 16.33 0.08
N TRP A 112 -14.68 17.01 1.21
CA TRP A 112 -15.52 18.21 1.27
C TRP A 112 -14.81 19.32 2.00
N VAL A 113 -14.84 20.51 1.39
CA VAL A 113 -14.47 21.77 2.03
C VAL A 113 -15.66 22.71 1.89
N SER A 114 -16.29 23.03 3.01
CA SER A 114 -17.48 23.88 3.06
C SER A 114 -17.22 25.12 3.88
N VAL A 115 -17.68 26.26 3.36
CA VAL A 115 -17.78 27.54 4.08
C VAL A 115 -19.19 28.04 3.89
N GLU A 116 -19.84 28.46 4.99
CA GLU A 116 -21.18 29.03 4.92
C GLU A 116 -21.23 30.20 3.93
N GLU A 117 -22.30 30.27 3.14
CA GLU A 117 -22.40 31.16 1.99
C GLU A 117 -22.13 32.62 2.32
N GLN A 118 -22.64 33.10 3.44
CA GLN A 118 -22.47 34.46 3.95
C GLN A 118 -21.02 34.84 4.30
N PHE A 119 -20.15 33.86 4.52
CA PHE A 119 -18.74 34.05 4.88
C PHE A 119 -17.75 33.64 3.78
N ARG A 120 -18.24 33.20 2.61
CA ARG A 120 -17.39 32.90 1.44
C ARG A 120 -16.65 34.14 0.96
N GLY A 121 -15.47 33.94 0.36
CA GLY A 121 -14.63 35.02 -0.15
C GLY A 121 -13.77 35.74 0.91
N GLN A 122 -13.91 35.39 2.19
CA GLN A 122 -13.13 36.01 3.30
C GLN A 122 -11.85 35.22 3.64
N GLY A 123 -11.51 34.19 2.85
CA GLY A 123 -10.33 33.34 3.07
C GLY A 123 -10.43 32.43 4.29
N ILE A 124 -11.64 32.11 4.76
CA ILE A 124 -11.88 31.17 5.88
C ILE A 124 -11.54 29.73 5.47
N GLY A 125 -11.90 29.33 4.24
CA GLY A 125 -11.55 28.01 3.71
C GLY A 125 -10.04 27.79 3.65
N SER A 126 -9.28 28.78 3.17
CA SER A 126 -7.82 28.72 3.14
C SER A 126 -7.25 28.66 4.56
N TRP A 127 -7.76 29.50 5.47
CA TRP A 127 -7.35 29.48 6.87
C TRP A 127 -7.59 28.11 7.53
N MET A 128 -8.74 27.48 7.29
CA MET A 128 -9.06 26.14 7.79
C MET A 128 -8.13 25.08 7.20
N LEU A 129 -7.96 25.07 5.88
CA LEU A 129 -7.14 24.08 5.17
C LEU A 129 -5.66 24.17 5.57
N GLN A 130 -5.12 25.39 5.73
CA GLN A 130 -3.75 25.62 6.21
C GLN A 130 -3.56 25.18 7.66
N ARG A 131 -4.55 25.39 8.54
CA ARG A 131 -4.49 24.91 9.92
C ARG A 131 -4.61 23.39 10.02
N PHE A 132 -5.38 22.77 9.14
CA PHE A 132 -5.49 21.31 9.06
C PHE A 132 -4.19 20.67 8.58
N THR A 133 -3.64 21.14 7.46
CA THR A 133 -2.40 20.62 6.85
C THR A 133 -1.16 20.80 7.73
N LYS A 134 -1.15 21.79 8.63
CA LYS A 134 -0.08 22.01 9.63
C LYS A 134 -0.41 21.47 11.01
N SER A 135 -1.49 20.71 11.16
CA SER A 135 -1.88 20.12 12.45
C SER A 135 -1.15 18.80 12.69
N LYS A 136 -1.14 18.35 13.95
CA LYS A 136 -0.65 17.00 14.32
C LYS A 136 -1.39 15.83 13.65
N HIS A 137 -2.49 16.09 12.93
CA HIS A 137 -3.22 15.08 12.18
C HIS A 137 -2.63 14.84 10.78
N VAL A 138 -1.59 15.57 10.39
CA VAL A 138 -0.88 15.39 9.12
C VAL A 138 0.61 15.31 9.46
N ALA A 139 1.18 14.11 9.38
CA ALA A 139 2.60 13.85 9.64
C ALA A 139 3.48 14.32 8.46
N PRO A 140 4.79 14.54 8.65
CA PRO A 140 5.68 15.02 7.59
C PRO A 140 5.67 14.15 6.31
N ASP A 141 5.53 12.83 6.46
CA ASP A 141 5.51 11.88 5.34
C ASP A 141 4.08 11.60 4.82
N ASP A 142 3.05 12.19 5.43
CA ASP A 142 1.69 12.07 4.92
C ASP A 142 1.51 12.88 3.64
N THR A 143 0.63 12.42 2.75
CA THR A 143 0.20 13.19 1.60
C THR A 143 -1.28 13.51 1.69
N VAL A 144 -1.64 14.80 1.62
CA VAL A 144 -3.04 15.24 1.57
C VAL A 144 -3.47 15.35 0.12
N ILE A 145 -4.51 14.62 -0.28
CA ILE A 145 -4.99 14.54 -1.66
C ILE A 145 -6.43 15.02 -1.75
N CYS A 146 -6.80 15.64 -2.87
CA CYS A 146 -8.19 16.00 -3.14
C CYS A 146 -8.51 15.88 -4.63
N TRP A 147 -9.80 15.77 -4.95
CA TRP A 147 -10.32 15.88 -6.31
C TRP A 147 -11.28 17.08 -6.39
N PRO A 148 -10.86 18.20 -7.00
CA PRO A 148 -11.74 19.35 -7.20
C PRO A 148 -12.82 19.03 -8.23
N SER A 149 -13.95 18.48 -7.81
CA SER A 149 -15.08 18.12 -8.69
C SER A 149 -16.36 18.79 -8.19
N PRO A 150 -16.98 19.71 -8.97
CA PRO A 150 -18.29 20.25 -8.63
C PRO A 150 -19.37 19.16 -8.67
N ILE A 151 -20.18 19.09 -7.61
CA ILE A 151 -21.26 18.11 -7.46
C ILE A 151 -22.60 18.87 -7.51
N ARG A 152 -23.64 18.24 -8.06
CA ARG A 152 -25.01 18.79 -8.23
C ARG A 152 -25.08 20.01 -9.17
N VAL A 153 -24.36 19.97 -10.28
CA VAL A 153 -24.36 21.02 -11.31
C VAL A 153 -24.80 20.43 -12.64
N GLU A 154 -25.94 20.89 -13.17
CA GLU A 154 -26.51 20.37 -14.42
C GLU A 154 -25.93 21.06 -15.67
N ASP A 155 -25.56 22.34 -15.55
CA ASP A 155 -25.04 23.14 -16.66
C ASP A 155 -23.51 23.05 -16.78
N ARG A 156 -23.00 22.75 -17.98
CA ARG A 156 -21.56 22.58 -18.24
C ARG A 156 -20.78 23.89 -18.06
N ALA A 157 -21.36 25.04 -18.40
CA ALA A 157 -20.68 26.33 -18.23
C ALA A 157 -20.55 26.68 -16.74
N MET A 158 -21.61 26.47 -15.97
CA MET A 158 -21.59 26.59 -14.51
C MET A 158 -20.60 25.60 -13.88
N TRP A 159 -20.58 24.35 -14.35
CA TRP A 159 -19.62 23.34 -13.87
C TRP A 159 -18.19 23.81 -14.07
N ASN A 160 -17.85 24.28 -15.29
CA ASN A 160 -16.52 24.78 -15.62
C ASN A 160 -16.13 25.98 -14.74
N ALA A 161 -17.05 26.91 -14.50
CA ALA A 161 -16.82 28.08 -13.67
C ALA A 161 -16.56 27.72 -12.19
N ILE A 162 -17.32 26.76 -11.64
CA ILE A 162 -17.11 26.28 -10.26
C ILE A 162 -15.81 25.48 -10.15
N HIS A 163 -15.55 24.59 -11.10
CA HIS A 163 -14.34 23.78 -11.16
C HIS A 163 -13.08 24.66 -11.21
N GLN A 164 -13.06 25.70 -12.04
CA GLN A 164 -11.95 26.66 -12.09
C GLN A 164 -11.71 27.37 -10.75
N ARG A 165 -12.77 27.73 -10.02
CA ARG A 165 -12.64 28.35 -8.68
C ARG A 165 -12.10 27.37 -7.65
N GLN A 166 -12.55 26.11 -7.67
CA GLN A 166 -12.04 25.07 -6.78
C GLN A 166 -10.56 24.77 -7.05
N VAL A 167 -10.17 24.62 -8.32
CA VAL A 167 -8.77 24.45 -8.72
C VAL A 167 -7.91 25.63 -8.27
N ALA A 168 -8.37 26.86 -8.49
CA ALA A 168 -7.67 28.06 -8.03
C ALA A 168 -7.51 28.08 -6.50
N PHE A 169 -8.57 27.70 -5.77
CA PHE A 169 -8.55 27.60 -4.30
C PHE A 169 -7.47 26.63 -3.81
N PHE A 170 -7.41 25.40 -4.35
CA PHE A 170 -6.40 24.42 -3.93
C PHE A 170 -4.98 24.87 -4.30
N ARG A 171 -4.77 25.41 -5.51
CA ARG A 171 -3.46 25.93 -5.94
C ARG A 171 -2.95 27.08 -5.07
N GLN A 172 -3.86 27.96 -4.61
CA GLN A 172 -3.54 29.04 -3.66
C GLN A 172 -3.16 28.54 -2.26
N ASN A 173 -3.49 27.29 -1.95
CA ASN A 173 -3.13 26.63 -0.69
C ASN A 173 -2.05 25.56 -0.90
N ASP A 174 -1.15 25.79 -1.86
CA ASP A 174 0.04 24.98 -2.13
C ASP A 174 -0.21 23.55 -2.62
N PHE A 175 -1.44 23.22 -2.99
CA PHE A 175 -1.72 21.97 -3.68
C PHE A 175 -1.25 22.05 -5.14
N ARG A 176 -0.65 20.96 -5.64
CA ARG A 176 -0.27 20.81 -7.04
C ARG A 176 -0.83 19.52 -7.61
N ARG A 177 -1.06 19.48 -8.92
CA ARG A 177 -1.64 18.31 -9.56
C ARG A 177 -0.66 17.14 -9.48
N ILE A 178 -1.16 15.94 -9.16
CA ILE A 178 -0.37 14.71 -9.21
C ILE A 178 -0.44 14.19 -10.64
N GLY A 179 0.70 14.17 -11.33
CA GLY A 179 0.76 13.89 -12.75
C GLY A 179 -0.16 14.80 -13.58
N ARG A 180 -0.71 14.26 -14.66
CA ARG A 180 -1.83 14.83 -15.43
C ARG A 180 -3.15 14.16 -15.07
N THR A 181 -3.38 13.96 -13.77
CA THR A 181 -4.64 13.38 -13.28
C THR A 181 -5.62 14.45 -12.82
N ALA A 182 -6.82 14.06 -12.38
CA ALA A 182 -7.77 15.00 -11.79
C ALA A 182 -7.42 15.40 -10.34
N PHE A 183 -6.46 14.70 -9.72
CA PHE A 183 -6.14 14.79 -8.30
C PHE A 183 -5.04 15.82 -8.03
N PHE A 184 -5.16 16.46 -6.88
CA PHE A 184 -4.19 17.41 -6.37
C PHE A 184 -3.63 16.91 -5.05
N GLY A 185 -2.31 16.96 -4.90
CA GLY A 185 -1.61 16.61 -3.67
C GLY A 185 -1.09 17.84 -2.95
N TYR A 186 -0.88 17.68 -1.65
CA TYR A 186 -0.13 18.58 -0.78
C TYR A 186 0.81 17.72 0.07
N SER A 187 2.10 18.03 -0.02
CA SER A 187 3.12 17.52 0.90
C SER A 187 3.30 18.51 2.05
N PRO A 188 3.35 18.07 3.32
CA PRO A 188 3.66 18.89 4.49
C PRO A 188 5.10 19.40 4.53
N LYS A 189 6.02 18.76 3.79
CA LYS A 189 7.43 19.16 3.73
C LYS A 189 7.56 20.52 3.02
N ASP A 190 8.20 21.48 3.68
CA ASP A 190 8.32 22.86 3.19
C ASP A 190 9.29 23.00 2.00
N ASP A 191 10.22 22.05 1.85
CA ASP A 191 11.21 21.94 0.77
C ASP A 191 10.73 21.09 -0.41
N HIS A 192 9.52 20.54 -0.36
CA HIS A 192 8.99 19.66 -1.39
C HIS A 192 8.96 20.35 -2.77
N PRO A 193 9.34 19.66 -3.89
CA PRO A 193 9.41 20.24 -5.23
C PRO A 193 8.12 20.94 -5.70
N SER A 194 6.97 20.52 -5.19
CA SER A 194 5.67 21.16 -5.47
C SER A 194 5.61 22.65 -5.07
N ARG A 195 6.43 23.10 -4.10
CA ARG A 195 6.55 24.51 -3.70
C ARG A 195 7.24 25.37 -4.75
N LEU A 196 8.10 24.76 -5.57
CA LEU A 196 8.82 25.45 -6.65
C LEU A 196 7.95 25.67 -7.89
N VAL A 197 6.82 24.96 -8.00
CA VAL A 197 5.88 25.10 -9.12
C VAL A 197 4.92 26.26 -8.83
N PRO A 198 4.92 27.37 -9.59
CA PRO A 198 3.94 28.42 -9.41
C PRO A 198 2.52 27.95 -9.74
N ALA A 199 1.50 28.45 -9.04
CA ALA A 199 0.10 28.07 -9.27
C ALA A 199 -0.38 28.21 -10.74
N GLY A 200 0.15 29.19 -11.47
CA GLY A 200 -0.17 29.40 -12.90
C GLY A 200 0.56 28.47 -13.86
N SER A 201 1.64 27.81 -13.41
CA SER A 201 2.48 26.90 -14.20
C SER A 201 2.24 25.43 -13.84
N ASP A 202 1.36 25.15 -12.89
CA ASP A 202 0.94 23.81 -12.51
C ASP A 202 0.28 23.08 -13.69
N ALA A 203 0.48 21.77 -13.76
CA ALA A 203 0.03 20.95 -14.88
C ALA A 203 -1.48 21.11 -15.14
N ALA A 204 -1.83 21.28 -16.40
CA ALA A 204 -3.23 21.21 -16.81
C ALA A 204 -3.72 19.75 -16.72
N ALA A 205 -5.01 19.58 -16.44
CA ALA A 205 -5.66 18.30 -16.70
C ALA A 205 -5.56 17.98 -18.20
N PRO A 206 -5.68 16.71 -18.62
CA PRO A 206 -5.68 16.33 -20.03
C PRO A 206 -6.70 17.18 -20.79
N GLN A 207 -6.26 17.87 -21.84
CA GLN A 207 -7.15 18.74 -22.61
C GLN A 207 -8.16 17.90 -23.39
N GLN A 208 -9.44 18.28 -23.31
CA GLN A 208 -10.48 17.78 -24.22
C GLN A 208 -10.36 18.51 -25.58
N ASP A 209 -9.26 18.30 -26.29
CA ASP A 209 -9.04 18.87 -27.64
C ASP A 209 -9.85 18.12 -28.72
N PHE A 210 -10.44 16.98 -28.35
CA PHE A 210 -11.31 16.20 -29.20
C PHE A 210 -12.78 16.62 -29.01
N PRO A 211 -13.56 16.73 -30.10
CA PRO A 211 -14.98 17.00 -29.99
C PRO A 211 -15.62 15.89 -29.15
N ASN A 212 -16.37 16.25 -28.10
CA ASN A 212 -17.13 15.25 -27.35
C ASN A 212 -17.96 14.46 -28.37
N PRO A 213 -17.88 13.11 -28.40
CA PRO A 213 -18.84 12.34 -29.16
C PRO A 213 -20.22 12.82 -28.74
N THR A 214 -21.09 13.09 -29.70
CA THR A 214 -22.48 13.42 -29.41
C THR A 214 -23.00 12.35 -28.45
N PRO A 215 -23.46 12.70 -27.23
CA PRO A 215 -23.85 11.70 -26.21
C PRO A 215 -24.85 10.65 -26.72
N ASP A 216 -25.55 10.98 -27.81
CA ASP A 216 -26.57 10.15 -28.47
C ASP A 216 -26.04 9.36 -29.68
N ALA A 217 -24.73 9.31 -29.94
CA ALA A 217 -24.18 8.54 -31.06
C ALA A 217 -24.43 7.04 -30.84
N THR A 218 -25.29 6.44 -31.67
CA THR A 218 -25.57 5.00 -31.58
C THR A 218 -24.33 4.19 -31.98
N PRO A 219 -24.18 2.94 -31.49
CA PRO A 219 -23.10 2.06 -31.94
C PRO A 219 -23.02 1.93 -33.46
N GLU A 220 -24.16 1.93 -34.17
CA GLU A 220 -24.25 1.96 -35.62
C GLU A 220 -23.65 3.24 -36.23
N GLN A 221 -23.90 4.41 -35.65
CA GLN A 221 -23.32 5.67 -36.12
C GLN A 221 -21.80 5.71 -35.92
N MET A 222 -21.31 5.20 -34.79
CA MET A 222 -19.87 5.05 -34.56
C MET A 222 -19.24 4.08 -35.54
N ARG A 223 -19.90 2.94 -35.82
CA ARG A 223 -19.45 1.96 -36.83
C ARG A 223 -19.36 2.56 -38.23
N GLN A 224 -20.31 3.41 -38.61
CA GLN A 224 -20.31 4.07 -39.92
C GLN A 224 -19.21 5.14 -40.02
N SER A 225 -18.98 5.88 -38.95
CA SER A 225 -18.01 6.99 -38.91
C SER A 225 -16.56 6.49 -38.80
N TYR A 226 -16.35 5.41 -38.04
CA TYR A 226 -15.03 4.86 -37.72
C TYR A 226 -15.00 3.33 -37.96
N PRO A 227 -15.14 2.88 -39.21
CA PRO A 227 -15.32 1.47 -39.54
C PRO A 227 -14.12 0.60 -39.15
N LEU A 228 -12.90 1.14 -39.26
CA LEU A 228 -11.68 0.42 -38.89
C LEU A 228 -11.58 0.23 -37.37
N HIS A 229 -11.83 1.27 -36.58
CA HIS A 229 -11.88 1.20 -35.12
C HIS A 229 -12.90 0.16 -34.65
N TRP A 230 -14.10 0.18 -35.22
CA TRP A 230 -15.15 -0.78 -34.90
C TRP A 230 -14.74 -2.22 -35.22
N ALA A 231 -14.15 -2.45 -36.40
CA ALA A 231 -13.69 -3.77 -36.81
C ALA A 231 -12.62 -4.30 -35.84
N ILE A 232 -11.62 -3.48 -35.51
CA ILE A 232 -10.57 -3.85 -34.54
C ILE A 232 -11.18 -4.13 -33.16
N ALA A 233 -12.17 -3.35 -32.73
CA ALA A 233 -12.79 -3.58 -31.43
C ALA A 233 -13.62 -4.88 -31.36
N ASN A 234 -14.31 -5.26 -32.44
CA ASN A 234 -15.39 -6.26 -32.39
C ASN A 234 -15.17 -7.54 -33.21
N ASP A 235 -14.42 -7.50 -34.32
CA ASP A 235 -14.25 -8.66 -35.20
C ASP A 235 -13.24 -9.65 -34.62
N LYS A 236 -13.67 -10.76 -34.04
CA LYS A 236 -12.78 -11.75 -33.41
C LYS A 236 -12.18 -12.78 -34.39
N THR A 237 -12.34 -12.58 -35.70
CA THR A 237 -11.89 -13.55 -36.71
C THR A 237 -10.52 -13.18 -37.27
N SER A 238 -9.84 -14.12 -37.93
CA SER A 238 -8.60 -13.87 -38.66
C SER A 238 -8.76 -12.93 -39.88
N ALA A 239 -10.01 -12.61 -40.26
CA ALA A 239 -10.30 -11.67 -41.34
C ALA A 239 -9.93 -10.22 -40.99
N ILE A 240 -9.72 -9.88 -39.70
CA ILE A 240 -9.36 -8.53 -39.28
C ILE A 240 -8.07 -8.03 -39.95
N ILE A 241 -7.08 -8.89 -40.11
CA ILE A 241 -5.81 -8.60 -40.80
C ILE A 241 -6.07 -8.12 -42.24
N SER A 242 -6.91 -8.85 -42.98
CA SER A 242 -7.28 -8.46 -44.34
C SER A 242 -8.07 -7.14 -44.38
N THR A 243 -8.87 -6.87 -43.35
CA THR A 243 -9.66 -5.63 -43.24
C THR A 243 -8.75 -4.42 -43.03
N VAL A 244 -7.78 -4.53 -42.12
CA VAL A 244 -6.77 -3.48 -41.88
C VAL A 244 -5.95 -3.22 -43.14
N GLN A 245 -5.49 -4.28 -43.81
CA GLN A 245 -4.73 -4.15 -45.05
C GLN A 245 -5.54 -3.48 -46.18
N SER A 246 -6.81 -3.85 -46.33
CA SER A 246 -7.70 -3.24 -47.32
C SER A 246 -7.96 -1.76 -47.03
N ALA A 247 -8.16 -1.39 -45.76
CA ALA A 247 -8.31 0.00 -45.34
C ALA A 247 -7.05 0.82 -45.65
N TYR A 248 -5.87 0.29 -45.33
CA TYR A 248 -4.58 0.92 -45.65
C TYR A 248 -4.38 1.11 -47.16
N ASN A 249 -4.64 0.07 -47.96
CA ASN A 249 -4.50 0.13 -49.41
C ASN A 249 -5.47 1.14 -50.06
N SER A 250 -6.65 1.34 -49.46
CA SER A 250 -7.63 2.32 -49.93
C SER A 250 -7.25 3.75 -49.53
N ASN A 251 -6.72 3.93 -48.32
CA ASN A 251 -6.22 5.19 -47.80
C ASN A 251 -5.18 4.94 -46.70
N ALA A 252 -3.91 5.26 -46.97
CA ALA A 252 -2.83 5.07 -46.00
C ALA A 252 -3.03 5.86 -44.70
N ALA A 253 -3.76 6.99 -44.73
CA ALA A 253 -4.07 7.75 -43.51
C ALA A 253 -5.09 7.05 -42.59
N SER A 254 -5.76 5.98 -43.05
CA SER A 254 -6.77 5.26 -42.25
C SER A 254 -6.19 4.60 -41.00
N ILE A 255 -4.92 4.19 -41.02
CA ILE A 255 -4.26 3.51 -39.89
C ILE A 255 -3.82 4.47 -38.78
N THR A 256 -3.77 5.78 -39.04
CA THR A 256 -3.41 6.83 -38.08
C THR A 256 -4.55 7.78 -37.74
N ALA A 257 -5.66 7.73 -38.48
CA ALA A 257 -6.80 8.61 -38.26
C ALA A 257 -7.45 8.37 -36.88
N PRO A 258 -7.52 9.38 -35.99
CA PRO A 258 -8.19 9.24 -34.70
C PRO A 258 -9.72 9.25 -34.84
N ASP A 259 -10.41 8.63 -33.88
CA ASP A 259 -11.85 8.76 -33.72
C ASP A 259 -12.24 10.04 -32.95
N ALA A 260 -13.54 10.20 -32.65
CA ALA A 260 -14.06 11.35 -31.91
C ALA A 260 -13.48 11.48 -30.49
N LEU A 261 -12.88 10.43 -29.94
CA LEU A 261 -12.24 10.40 -28.63
C LEU A 261 -10.71 10.44 -28.74
N GLY A 262 -10.17 10.67 -29.93
CA GLY A 262 -8.73 10.71 -30.17
C GLY A 262 -8.07 9.33 -30.25
N PHE A 263 -8.83 8.23 -30.24
CA PHE A 263 -8.26 6.90 -30.36
C PHE A 263 -7.90 6.63 -31.81
N THR A 264 -6.64 6.29 -32.06
CA THR A 264 -6.19 5.72 -33.34
C THR A 264 -6.52 4.23 -33.42
N PRO A 265 -6.49 3.60 -34.61
CA PRO A 265 -6.58 2.15 -34.75
C PRO A 265 -5.59 1.39 -33.86
N LEU A 266 -4.39 1.94 -33.65
CA LEU A 266 -3.38 1.35 -32.77
C LEU A 266 -3.80 1.38 -31.30
N HIS A 267 -4.47 2.45 -30.82
CA HIS A 267 -5.06 2.47 -29.49
C HIS A 267 -6.10 1.36 -29.33
N MET A 268 -6.98 1.17 -30.32
CA MET A 268 -8.01 0.13 -30.28
C MET A 268 -7.41 -1.28 -30.23
N ALA A 269 -6.37 -1.53 -31.02
CA ALA A 269 -5.67 -2.81 -31.04
C ALA A 269 -4.97 -3.09 -29.71
N ALA A 270 -4.26 -2.08 -29.16
CA ALA A 270 -3.61 -2.11 -27.86
C ALA A 270 -4.62 -2.38 -26.73
N GLY A 271 -5.69 -1.59 -26.64
CA GLY A 271 -6.71 -1.72 -25.61
C GLY A 271 -7.52 -3.02 -25.67
N LYS A 272 -7.48 -3.75 -26.79
CA LYS A 272 -8.08 -5.09 -26.95
C LYS A 272 -7.05 -6.22 -26.89
N ALA A 273 -5.79 -5.93 -26.62
CA ALA A 273 -4.68 -6.88 -26.60
C ALA A 273 -4.57 -7.74 -27.89
N ARG A 274 -4.82 -7.13 -29.06
CA ARG A 274 -4.76 -7.81 -30.37
C ARG A 274 -3.37 -7.72 -30.97
N VAL A 275 -2.50 -8.62 -30.52
CA VAL A 275 -1.07 -8.64 -30.88
C VAL A 275 -0.85 -8.68 -32.40
N ASP A 276 -1.63 -9.47 -33.12
CA ASP A 276 -1.59 -9.61 -34.57
C ASP A 276 -1.91 -8.29 -35.31
N VAL A 277 -2.93 -7.56 -34.85
CA VAL A 277 -3.31 -6.26 -35.41
C VAL A 277 -2.29 -5.19 -35.04
N VAL A 278 -1.77 -5.20 -33.80
CA VAL A 278 -0.70 -4.28 -33.38
C VAL A 278 0.52 -4.46 -34.27
N GLN A 279 0.97 -5.70 -34.47
CA GLN A 279 2.12 -6.01 -35.31
C GLN A 279 1.89 -5.49 -36.74
N LEU A 280 0.74 -5.78 -37.35
CA LEU A 280 0.42 -5.31 -38.69
C LEU A 280 0.42 -3.77 -38.78
N LEU A 281 -0.21 -3.06 -37.84
CA LEU A 281 -0.25 -1.59 -37.86
C LEU A 281 1.15 -0.98 -37.75
N LEU A 282 2.03 -1.57 -36.94
CA LEU A 282 3.43 -1.16 -36.83
C LEU A 282 4.20 -1.40 -38.13
N GLU A 283 4.03 -2.57 -38.76
CA GLU A 283 4.62 -2.92 -40.06
C GLU A 283 4.15 -1.98 -41.18
N LEU A 284 2.90 -1.49 -41.12
CA LEU A 284 2.33 -0.53 -42.06
C LEU A 284 2.76 0.93 -41.81
N GLY A 285 3.60 1.18 -40.81
CA GLY A 285 4.22 2.48 -40.55
C GLY A 285 3.56 3.31 -39.43
N ALA A 286 2.68 2.73 -38.61
CA ALA A 286 2.07 3.42 -37.46
C ALA A 286 2.98 3.44 -36.20
N ALA A 287 4.27 3.13 -36.32
CA ALA A 287 5.18 3.04 -35.18
C ALA A 287 5.31 4.36 -34.39
N SER A 288 5.29 5.51 -35.07
CA SER A 288 5.32 6.82 -34.41
C SER A 288 4.12 7.07 -33.51
N GLU A 289 2.95 6.48 -33.84
CA GLU A 289 1.72 6.67 -33.06
C GLU A 289 1.79 6.00 -31.69
N LEU A 290 2.62 4.96 -31.55
CA LEU A 290 2.76 4.19 -30.32
C LEU A 290 3.13 5.05 -29.11
N GLU A 291 3.95 6.09 -29.33
CA GLU A 291 4.46 6.98 -28.28
C GLU A 291 3.93 8.41 -28.37
N ASN A 292 3.39 8.84 -29.50
CA ASN A 292 3.05 10.25 -29.75
C ASN A 292 1.55 10.50 -29.82
N ALA A 293 0.76 9.56 -30.33
CA ALA A 293 -0.68 9.75 -30.49
C ALA A 293 -1.34 9.77 -29.11
N ARG A 294 -2.07 10.83 -28.77
CA ARG A 294 -2.80 10.94 -27.50
C ARG A 294 -4.30 10.93 -27.73
N ASN A 295 -5.01 10.10 -27.00
CA ASN A 295 -6.47 10.16 -26.94
C ASN A 295 -6.96 11.30 -26.02
N GLN A 296 -8.28 11.44 -25.84
CA GLN A 296 -8.89 12.45 -24.97
C GLN A 296 -8.47 12.33 -23.50
N SER A 297 -8.05 11.15 -23.05
CA SER A 297 -7.49 10.94 -21.71
C SER A 297 -6.00 11.29 -21.64
N GLY A 298 -5.41 11.75 -22.74
CA GLY A 298 -3.99 12.02 -22.85
C GLY A 298 -3.12 10.77 -22.96
N LEU A 299 -3.71 9.57 -23.14
CA LEU A 299 -2.99 8.30 -23.15
C LEU A 299 -2.48 7.95 -24.56
N THR A 300 -1.30 7.36 -24.65
CA THR A 300 -0.80 6.70 -25.88
C THR A 300 -1.37 5.30 -26.06
N PRO A 301 -1.25 4.68 -27.25
CA PRO A 301 -1.52 3.26 -27.40
C PRO A 301 -0.70 2.39 -26.45
N LEU A 302 0.57 2.74 -26.20
CA LEU A 302 1.44 2.01 -25.28
C LEU A 302 0.98 2.14 -23.82
N GLU A 303 0.70 3.36 -23.37
CA GLU A 303 0.20 3.65 -22.02
C GLU A 303 -1.16 2.94 -21.79
N LEU A 304 -2.03 2.91 -22.81
CA LEU A 304 -3.30 2.19 -22.76
C LEU A 304 -3.10 0.67 -22.65
N LEU A 305 -2.16 0.09 -23.41
CA LEU A 305 -1.82 -1.33 -23.32
C LEU A 305 -1.31 -1.68 -21.91
N GLN A 306 -0.40 -0.87 -21.36
CA GLN A 306 0.13 -1.06 -20.01
C GLN A 306 -1.00 -1.03 -18.98
N GLY A 307 -1.93 -0.09 -19.08
CA GLY A 307 -3.12 0.00 -18.23
C GLY A 307 -4.01 -1.25 -18.32
N GLU A 308 -4.32 -1.72 -19.54
CA GLU A 308 -5.13 -2.92 -19.75
C GLU A 308 -4.46 -4.19 -19.26
N MET A 309 -3.13 -4.32 -19.44
CA MET A 309 -2.36 -5.44 -18.90
C MET A 309 -2.46 -5.47 -17.37
N ARG A 310 -2.33 -4.32 -16.70
CA ARG A 310 -2.53 -4.22 -15.25
C ARG A 310 -3.98 -4.55 -14.84
N ALA A 311 -4.98 -4.08 -15.57
CA ALA A 311 -6.39 -4.31 -15.25
C ALA A 311 -6.84 -5.78 -15.50
N THR A 312 -6.36 -6.42 -16.56
CA THR A 312 -6.64 -7.82 -16.88
C THR A 312 -5.91 -8.77 -15.94
N PHE A 313 -4.71 -8.41 -15.49
CA PHE A 313 -3.98 -9.11 -14.43
C PHE A 313 -4.80 -9.22 -13.14
N THR A 314 -5.42 -8.12 -12.70
CA THR A 314 -6.34 -8.08 -11.55
C THR A 314 -7.69 -8.77 -11.79
N ARG A 315 -8.03 -9.22 -13.01
CA ARG A 315 -9.31 -9.94 -13.27
C ARG A 315 -9.14 -11.42 -13.55
N ARG A 316 -8.01 -11.83 -14.15
CA ARG A 316 -7.79 -13.22 -14.59
C ARG A 316 -7.28 -14.13 -13.47
N CYS A 317 -6.49 -13.59 -12.55
CA CYS A 317 -5.98 -14.34 -11.39
C CYS A 317 -7.08 -14.68 -10.37
N TRP A 318 -8.07 -13.81 -10.21
CA TRP A 318 -9.12 -13.94 -9.20
C TRP A 318 -10.19 -14.97 -9.53
N ARG A 319 -10.39 -15.31 -10.81
CA ARG A 319 -11.62 -16.01 -11.24
C ARG A 319 -11.46 -17.49 -11.57
N THR A 320 -10.23 -18.00 -11.75
CA THR A 320 -10.07 -19.38 -12.24
C THR A 320 -9.06 -20.24 -11.50
N GLY A 321 -8.07 -19.70 -10.78
CA GLY A 321 -7.08 -20.53 -10.06
C GLY A 321 -6.39 -21.60 -10.91
N THR A 322 -6.56 -21.54 -12.24
CA THR A 322 -6.18 -22.54 -13.23
C THR A 322 -6.02 -21.76 -14.54
N ASP A 323 -4.91 -22.02 -15.23
CA ASP A 323 -4.55 -21.45 -16.54
C ASP A 323 -3.80 -20.10 -16.51
N ALA A 324 -2.71 -20.06 -15.72
CA ALA A 324 -1.49 -19.38 -16.19
C ALA A 324 -1.00 -20.09 -17.47
N PRO A 325 -0.50 -19.35 -18.49
CA PRO A 325 0.07 -19.98 -19.68
C PRO A 325 1.18 -20.95 -19.27
N ALA A 326 1.19 -22.10 -19.93
CA ALA A 326 2.00 -23.27 -19.57
C ALA A 326 3.46 -22.93 -19.25
N GLY A 327 3.88 -23.30 -18.04
CA GLY A 327 5.28 -23.39 -17.62
C GLY A 327 5.73 -22.28 -16.67
N GLY A 328 5.73 -22.55 -15.35
CA GLY A 328 6.54 -21.76 -14.41
C GLY A 328 6.15 -21.82 -12.94
N CYS A 329 4.87 -21.90 -12.60
CA CYS A 329 4.44 -21.76 -11.20
C CYS A 329 4.06 -23.14 -10.62
N GLY A 330 4.85 -23.65 -9.67
CA GLY A 330 4.68 -24.98 -9.07
C GLY A 330 3.34 -25.10 -8.34
N GLY A 331 2.46 -25.99 -8.81
CA GLY A 331 1.14 -26.18 -8.21
C GLY A 331 0.02 -25.26 -8.72
N GLY A 332 0.26 -24.51 -9.82
CA GLY A 332 -0.80 -23.85 -10.59
C GLY A 332 -1.08 -22.38 -10.24
N TRP A 333 -0.62 -21.87 -9.09
CA TRP A 333 -0.76 -20.45 -8.73
C TRP A 333 0.41 -19.90 -7.87
N LEU A 334 1.04 -20.72 -7.03
CA LEU A 334 2.18 -20.32 -6.20
C LEU A 334 3.47 -20.38 -7.02
N SER A 335 4.15 -19.24 -7.19
CA SER A 335 5.41 -19.24 -7.93
C SER A 335 6.54 -19.91 -7.14
N PRO A 336 7.61 -20.42 -7.79
CA PRO A 336 8.70 -21.07 -7.07
C PRO A 336 9.42 -20.11 -6.13
N ARG A 337 9.61 -18.86 -6.56
CA ARG A 337 10.19 -17.81 -5.71
C ARG A 337 9.28 -17.43 -4.56
N MET A 338 7.97 -17.27 -4.79
CA MET A 338 7.02 -17.02 -3.70
C MET A 338 6.96 -18.19 -2.71
N ARG A 339 6.95 -19.43 -3.23
CA ARG A 339 7.01 -20.65 -2.40
C ARG A 339 8.23 -20.63 -1.48
N TYR A 340 9.40 -20.34 -2.06
CA TYR A 340 10.65 -20.24 -1.33
C TYR A 340 10.60 -19.16 -0.24
N ARG A 341 10.07 -17.96 -0.54
CA ARG A 341 9.90 -16.91 0.48
C ARG A 341 9.06 -17.39 1.66
N LEU A 342 7.92 -18.01 1.40
CA LEU A 342 7.04 -18.53 2.45
C LEU A 342 7.69 -19.68 3.22
N GLU A 343 8.50 -20.51 2.57
CA GLU A 343 9.29 -21.57 3.19
C GLU A 343 10.33 -20.98 4.16
N CYS A 344 11.09 -19.98 3.71
CA CYS A 344 12.06 -19.27 4.55
C CYS A 344 11.40 -18.63 5.77
N GLU A 345 10.29 -17.92 5.60
CA GLU A 345 9.55 -17.32 6.72
C GLU A 345 9.00 -18.36 7.70
N ALA A 346 8.49 -19.48 7.19
CA ALA A 346 7.98 -20.57 8.03
C ALA A 346 9.12 -21.28 8.79
N GLY A 347 10.25 -21.52 8.13
CA GLY A 347 11.44 -22.11 8.73
C GLY A 347 12.05 -21.20 9.79
N TYR A 348 12.15 -19.91 9.50
CA TYR A 348 12.62 -18.92 10.46
C TYR A 348 11.72 -18.85 11.69
N ALA A 349 10.38 -18.84 11.52
CA ALA A 349 9.45 -18.91 12.64
C ALA A 349 9.57 -20.22 13.44
N ARG A 350 9.72 -21.36 12.76
CA ARG A 350 9.94 -22.66 13.43
C ARG A 350 11.16 -22.62 14.35
N ASP A 351 12.25 -21.99 13.90
CA ASP A 351 13.54 -22.01 14.57
C ASP A 351 13.65 -20.92 15.67
N MET A 352 12.99 -19.76 15.49
CA MET A 352 13.05 -18.64 16.45
C MET A 352 12.02 -18.72 17.58
N MET A 353 10.80 -19.21 17.33
CA MET A 353 9.75 -19.26 18.37
C MET A 353 10.10 -20.08 19.63
N PRO A 354 10.94 -21.13 19.59
CA PRO A 354 11.41 -21.81 20.79
C PRO A 354 12.13 -20.91 21.81
N ASP A 355 12.83 -19.88 21.35
CA ASP A 355 13.57 -18.96 22.23
C ASP A 355 12.62 -18.17 23.14
N ASP A 356 11.36 -18.03 22.74
CA ASP A 356 10.34 -17.32 23.53
C ASP A 356 9.69 -18.18 24.63
N TYR A 357 10.01 -19.47 24.72
CA TYR A 357 9.34 -20.37 25.67
C TYR A 357 9.55 -19.97 27.13
N ASP A 358 10.71 -19.38 27.44
CA ASP A 358 11.08 -18.97 28.79
C ASP A 358 10.26 -17.76 29.28
N TYR A 359 9.60 -17.02 28.38
CA TYR A 359 8.66 -15.97 28.76
C TYR A 359 7.33 -16.52 29.32
N PHE A 360 7.05 -17.82 29.15
CA PHE A 360 5.80 -18.41 29.62
C PHE A 360 5.94 -19.05 30.99
N THR A 361 5.13 -18.59 31.95
CA THR A 361 5.03 -19.23 33.26
C THR A 361 4.06 -20.40 33.23
N ARG A 362 4.49 -21.58 33.70
CA ARG A 362 3.66 -22.78 33.76
C ARG A 362 2.35 -22.52 34.52
N GLY A 363 1.22 -22.85 33.89
CA GLY A 363 -0.11 -22.75 34.48
C GLY A 363 -0.69 -21.33 34.52
N LYS A 364 0.00 -20.33 33.96
CA LYS A 364 -0.47 -18.95 33.86
C LYS A 364 -0.56 -18.54 32.39
N ALA A 365 -1.71 -17.98 31.99
CA ALA A 365 -1.86 -17.40 30.66
C ALA A 365 -0.99 -16.14 30.58
N ALA A 366 -0.25 -16.00 29.48
CA ALA A 366 0.58 -14.85 29.23
C ALA A 366 -0.29 -13.74 28.63
N ARG A 367 -0.14 -12.50 29.11
CA ARG A 367 -0.93 -11.38 28.60
C ARG A 367 -0.36 -10.91 27.28
N LEU A 368 -1.13 -11.01 26.20
CA LEU A 368 -0.72 -10.57 24.86
C LEU A 368 -0.29 -9.09 24.82
N SER A 369 -0.73 -8.28 25.78
CA SER A 369 -0.36 -6.88 25.98
C SER A 369 1.02 -6.67 26.63
N ASP A 370 1.52 -7.62 27.42
CA ASP A 370 2.82 -7.54 28.11
C ASP A 370 3.96 -8.18 27.29
N ILE A 371 3.67 -8.52 26.02
CA ILE A 371 4.38 -9.53 25.23
C ILE A 371 4.85 -8.96 23.87
N ALA A 372 5.12 -7.66 23.81
CA ALA A 372 5.63 -7.00 22.59
C ALA A 372 6.90 -7.66 21.99
N HIS A 373 7.59 -8.50 22.76
CA HIS A 373 8.82 -9.19 22.37
C HIS A 373 8.63 -10.65 21.91
N ILE A 374 7.46 -11.27 22.06
CA ILE A 374 7.26 -12.67 21.62
C ILE A 374 6.98 -12.69 20.12
N TYR A 375 7.80 -13.47 19.41
CA TYR A 375 7.81 -13.58 17.98
C TYR A 375 6.47 -14.09 17.43
N LYS A 376 5.95 -13.39 16.41
CA LYS A 376 4.64 -13.61 15.76
C LYS A 376 3.41 -13.55 16.68
N ALA A 377 3.57 -13.16 17.96
CA ALA A 377 2.43 -13.08 18.86
C ALA A 377 1.40 -12.08 18.34
N ASP A 378 1.84 -10.98 17.72
CA ASP A 378 1.08 -9.95 16.99
C ASP A 378 0.06 -10.49 15.97
N PHE A 379 0.21 -11.72 15.47
CA PHE A 379 -0.75 -12.37 14.56
C PHE A 379 -1.86 -13.17 15.25
N ILE A 380 -1.90 -13.15 16.59
CA ILE A 380 -2.93 -13.80 17.39
C ILE A 380 -4.02 -12.78 17.80
N PRO A 381 -5.29 -13.01 17.49
CA PRO A 381 -6.37 -12.11 17.91
C PRO A 381 -6.39 -11.88 19.44
N PRO A 382 -6.64 -10.64 19.93
CA PRO A 382 -6.64 -10.33 21.37
C PRO A 382 -7.62 -11.16 22.20
N ARG A 383 -8.69 -11.68 21.58
CA ARG A 383 -9.67 -12.57 22.23
C ARG A 383 -9.06 -13.85 22.82
N PHE A 384 -7.83 -14.23 22.44
CA PHE A 384 -7.13 -15.39 22.98
C PHE A 384 -6.29 -15.08 24.23
N GLU A 385 -6.29 -13.84 24.74
CA GLU A 385 -5.46 -13.44 25.89
C GLU A 385 -5.67 -14.33 27.14
N SER A 386 -6.90 -14.76 27.40
CA SER A 386 -7.21 -15.68 28.52
C SER A 386 -6.71 -17.11 28.31
N ASP A 387 -6.40 -17.48 27.07
CA ASP A 387 -6.04 -18.84 26.64
C ASP A 387 -4.62 -18.93 26.08
N PHE A 388 -3.84 -17.85 26.14
CA PHE A 388 -2.49 -17.76 25.59
C PHE A 388 -1.45 -18.37 26.53
N PHE A 389 -1.48 -19.68 26.65
CA PHE A 389 -0.50 -20.49 27.40
C PHE A 389 0.64 -20.95 26.49
N LEU A 390 1.76 -21.41 27.09
CA LEU A 390 2.86 -22.04 26.33
C LEU A 390 2.37 -23.15 25.39
N SER A 391 1.39 -23.95 25.81
CA SER A 391 0.80 -25.01 24.96
C SER A 391 0.03 -24.46 23.76
N PHE A 392 -0.60 -23.28 23.89
CA PHE A 392 -1.24 -22.61 22.77
C PHE A 392 -0.18 -22.11 21.79
N TYR A 393 0.88 -21.47 22.31
CA TYR A 393 1.98 -20.93 21.50
C TYR A 393 2.77 -22.02 20.78
N LYS A 394 3.05 -23.15 21.43
CA LYS A 394 3.64 -24.35 20.80
C LYS A 394 2.76 -24.92 19.68
N GLY A 395 1.45 -24.96 19.90
CA GLY A 395 0.51 -25.38 18.87
C GLY A 395 0.43 -24.40 17.70
N PHE A 396 0.65 -23.11 17.93
CA PHE A 396 0.78 -22.10 16.88
C PHE A 396 2.08 -22.26 16.09
N GLN A 397 3.21 -22.45 16.78
CA GLN A 397 4.51 -22.76 16.16
C GLN A 397 4.45 -24.01 15.29
N ASP A 398 3.76 -25.06 15.75
CA ASP A 398 3.60 -26.31 14.99
C ASP A 398 2.98 -26.08 13.61
N VAL A 399 2.09 -25.09 13.48
CA VAL A 399 1.54 -24.71 12.17
C VAL A 399 2.64 -24.20 11.23
N PHE A 400 3.61 -23.41 11.72
CA PHE A 400 4.74 -22.96 10.92
C PHE A 400 5.67 -24.12 10.55
N SER A 401 5.96 -25.03 11.49
CA SER A 401 6.71 -26.27 11.22
C SER A 401 6.05 -27.08 10.10
N ALA A 402 4.74 -27.28 10.19
CA ALA A 402 3.96 -28.04 9.23
C ALA A 402 3.90 -27.35 7.85
N ILE A 403 3.85 -26.01 7.81
CA ILE A 403 3.98 -25.24 6.56
C ILE A 403 5.36 -25.44 5.95
N TYR A 404 6.43 -25.28 6.73
CA TYR A 404 7.80 -25.50 6.27
C TYR A 404 7.95 -26.91 5.69
N ASP A 405 7.53 -27.94 6.42
CA ASP A 405 7.67 -29.32 5.98
C ASP A 405 6.91 -29.59 4.69
N LEU A 406 5.67 -29.09 4.55
CA LEU A 406 4.92 -29.21 3.31
C LEU A 406 5.64 -28.50 2.15
N LEU A 407 6.14 -27.28 2.38
CA LEU A 407 6.79 -26.47 1.36
C LEU A 407 8.11 -27.07 0.89
N HIS A 408 8.90 -27.56 1.84
CA HIS A 408 10.24 -28.12 1.65
C HIS A 408 10.23 -29.54 1.06
N THR A 409 9.26 -30.37 1.44
CA THR A 409 9.27 -31.81 1.09
C THR A 409 8.37 -32.19 -0.07
N THR A 410 7.43 -31.33 -0.46
CA THR A 410 6.44 -31.64 -1.49
C THR A 410 6.41 -30.57 -2.58
N THR A 411 5.68 -30.84 -3.66
CA THR A 411 5.27 -29.84 -4.65
C THR A 411 3.79 -29.50 -4.54
N HIS A 412 3.12 -29.94 -3.47
CA HIS A 412 1.69 -29.69 -3.29
C HIS A 412 1.42 -28.19 -3.07
N PRO A 413 0.29 -27.67 -3.60
CA PRO A 413 -0.14 -26.31 -3.29
C PRO A 413 -0.34 -26.13 -1.79
N LEU A 414 0.08 -24.98 -1.27
CA LEU A 414 -0.13 -24.63 0.13
C LEU A 414 -1.62 -24.40 0.37
N SER A 415 -2.23 -25.13 1.31
CA SER A 415 -3.60 -24.91 1.75
C SER A 415 -3.78 -25.43 3.19
N ALA A 416 -4.85 -25.00 3.87
CA ALA A 416 -5.16 -25.45 5.22
C ALA A 416 -5.35 -26.97 5.28
N GLU A 417 -5.93 -27.58 4.24
CA GLU A 417 -6.13 -29.02 4.11
C GLU A 417 -4.81 -29.76 3.87
N ALA A 418 -3.93 -29.19 3.05
CA ALA A 418 -2.65 -29.80 2.69
C ALA A 418 -1.68 -29.90 3.88
N ILE A 419 -1.82 -29.01 4.87
CA ILE A 419 -0.95 -28.97 6.06
C ILE A 419 -1.43 -29.95 7.14
N GLN A 420 -2.72 -30.34 7.14
CA GLN A 420 -3.27 -31.23 8.18
C GLN A 420 -2.44 -32.49 8.47
N PRO A 421 -1.87 -33.20 7.46
CA PRO A 421 -1.06 -34.40 7.72
C PRO A 421 0.27 -34.14 8.42
N PHE A 422 0.76 -32.90 8.43
CA PHE A 422 2.05 -32.49 8.98
C PHE A 422 1.92 -31.93 10.41
N LEU A 423 0.70 -31.69 10.90
CA LEU A 423 0.47 -31.17 12.25
C LEU A 423 0.70 -32.23 13.32
N LEU A 424 1.37 -31.85 14.40
CA LEU A 424 1.61 -32.71 15.55
C LEU A 424 0.37 -32.84 16.43
N PRO A 425 0.15 -33.98 17.12
CA PRO A 425 -0.97 -34.16 18.06
C PRO A 425 -1.06 -33.06 19.14
N GLU A 426 0.07 -32.50 19.53
CA GLU A 426 0.20 -31.46 20.54
C GLU A 426 -0.47 -30.12 20.12
N SER A 427 -0.61 -29.85 18.81
CA SER A 427 -1.29 -28.63 18.32
C SER A 427 -2.80 -28.69 18.45
N GLN A 428 -3.40 -29.84 18.83
CA GLN A 428 -4.83 -29.95 19.09
C GLN A 428 -5.34 -28.96 20.14
N PHE A 429 -4.51 -28.59 21.13
CA PHE A 429 -4.90 -27.59 22.13
C PHE A 429 -5.14 -26.21 21.50
N TYR A 430 -4.27 -25.80 20.58
CA TYR A 430 -4.40 -24.54 19.83
C TYR A 430 -5.71 -24.50 19.04
N PHE A 431 -6.00 -25.54 18.26
CA PHE A 431 -7.24 -25.62 17.48
C PHE A 431 -8.50 -25.72 18.35
N LYS A 432 -8.46 -26.50 19.44
CA LYS A 432 -9.58 -26.62 20.38
C LYS A 432 -9.95 -25.28 21.03
N LYS A 433 -8.97 -24.39 21.21
CA LYS A 433 -9.18 -23.04 21.71
C LYS A 433 -9.66 -22.06 20.64
N GLY A 434 -9.76 -22.47 19.39
CA GLY A 434 -10.22 -21.64 18.27
C GLY A 434 -9.08 -21.04 17.44
N GLY A 435 -7.83 -21.48 17.67
CA GLY A 435 -6.69 -21.21 16.80
C GLY A 435 -6.95 -21.68 15.37
N ARG A 436 -6.36 -20.98 14.39
CA ARG A 436 -6.59 -21.19 12.95
C ARG A 436 -5.26 -21.31 12.21
N ILE A 437 -5.22 -22.08 11.13
CA ILE A 437 -4.02 -22.17 10.29
C ILE A 437 -3.76 -20.81 9.63
N GLU A 438 -4.83 -20.10 9.32
CA GLU A 438 -4.85 -18.79 8.69
C GLU A 438 -4.06 -17.74 9.48
N TYR A 439 -3.94 -17.83 10.81
CA TYR A 439 -3.08 -16.91 11.57
C TYR A 439 -1.60 -17.08 11.22
N ALA A 440 -1.15 -18.31 10.96
CA ALA A 440 0.22 -18.56 10.54
C ALA A 440 0.43 -18.18 9.07
N PHE A 441 -0.55 -18.43 8.20
CA PHE A 441 -0.52 -17.96 6.81
C PHE A 441 -0.40 -16.44 6.71
N ASP A 442 -1.17 -15.74 7.53
CA ASP A 442 -1.13 -14.30 7.59
C ASP A 442 0.25 -13.80 8.04
N ALA A 443 0.80 -14.40 9.10
CA ALA A 443 2.12 -14.10 9.64
C ALA A 443 3.28 -14.29 8.64
N ILE A 444 3.29 -15.40 7.89
CA ILE A 444 4.36 -15.66 6.91
C ILE A 444 4.18 -14.82 5.64
N THR A 445 2.95 -14.62 5.16
CA THR A 445 2.72 -13.81 3.95
C THR A 445 2.96 -12.34 4.22
N PHE A 446 2.64 -11.84 5.41
CA PHE A 446 2.95 -10.48 5.82
C PHE A 446 4.47 -10.25 5.92
N SER A 447 5.20 -11.11 6.64
CA SER A 447 6.66 -10.93 6.76
C SER A 447 7.38 -11.11 5.43
N ALA A 448 6.99 -12.09 4.61
CA ALA A 448 7.55 -12.22 3.27
C ALA A 448 7.26 -10.98 2.39
N TYR A 449 6.09 -10.32 2.57
CA TYR A 449 5.76 -9.08 1.87
C TYR A 449 6.64 -7.91 2.34
N ILE A 450 6.79 -7.73 3.66
CA ILE A 450 7.65 -6.70 4.23
C ILE A 450 9.10 -6.89 3.77
N ALA A 451 9.62 -8.11 3.82
CA ALA A 451 10.98 -8.40 3.39
C ALA A 451 11.18 -8.28 1.85
N SER A 452 10.09 -8.20 1.07
CA SER A 452 10.16 -8.24 -0.40
C SER A 452 10.63 -6.92 -1.01
N PRO A 453 11.01 -6.91 -2.30
CA PRO A 453 11.29 -5.68 -3.05
C PRO A 453 10.14 -4.65 -3.08
N LEU A 454 8.93 -5.01 -2.63
CA LEU A 454 7.79 -4.09 -2.54
C LEU A 454 7.88 -3.13 -1.34
N VAL A 455 8.68 -3.47 -0.32
CA VAL A 455 8.76 -2.72 0.94
C VAL A 455 10.20 -2.41 1.31
N ASP A 456 11.00 -3.39 1.72
CA ASP A 456 12.36 -3.13 2.23
C ASP A 456 13.49 -3.83 1.44
N ASP A 457 13.14 -4.78 0.56
CA ASP A 457 14.07 -5.59 -0.25
C ASP A 457 15.14 -6.34 0.56
N THR A 458 14.87 -6.62 1.84
CA THR A 458 15.83 -7.26 2.76
C THR A 458 15.81 -8.78 2.71
N HIS A 459 14.80 -9.39 2.09
CA HIS A 459 14.64 -10.85 2.08
C HIS A 459 15.88 -11.55 1.52
N GLU A 460 16.44 -11.04 0.43
CA GLU A 460 17.63 -11.63 -0.21
C GLU A 460 18.88 -11.48 0.66
N ASP A 461 18.91 -10.49 1.55
CA ASP A 461 20.02 -10.21 2.47
C ASP A 461 19.93 -11.06 3.73
N ILE A 462 18.71 -11.29 4.23
CA ILE A 462 18.43 -12.09 5.41
C ILE A 462 18.61 -13.58 5.13
N PHE A 463 18.23 -14.04 3.93
CA PHE A 463 18.25 -15.45 3.54
C PHE A 463 19.38 -15.78 2.53
N ARG A 464 20.42 -14.93 2.46
CA ARG A 464 21.45 -14.82 1.40
C ARG A 464 22.30 -16.07 1.09
N ASP A 465 22.29 -17.09 1.93
CA ASP A 465 23.23 -18.22 1.78
C ASP A 465 22.88 -19.23 0.67
N VAL A 466 21.81 -19.04 -0.10
CA VAL A 466 21.27 -20.15 -0.91
C VAL A 466 21.52 -19.99 -2.40
N GLN A 467 22.46 -20.80 -2.89
CA GLN A 467 22.73 -21.14 -4.28
C GLN A 467 21.47 -21.57 -5.08
N ASP A 468 20.35 -21.84 -4.38
CA ASP A 468 19.05 -22.21 -4.93
C ASP A 468 18.19 -21.00 -5.37
N TRP A 469 18.22 -19.84 -4.70
CA TRP A 469 17.32 -18.70 -5.01
C TRP A 469 17.47 -18.19 -6.44
N THR A 470 18.70 -17.87 -6.83
CA THR A 470 19.02 -17.32 -8.15
C THR A 470 18.74 -18.32 -9.28
N SER A 471 18.65 -19.62 -8.95
CA SER A 471 18.31 -20.70 -9.88
C SER A 471 16.80 -20.89 -10.08
N LEU A 472 15.96 -20.33 -9.17
CA LEU A 472 14.51 -20.45 -9.28
C LEU A 472 13.97 -19.64 -10.46
N PRO A 473 13.09 -20.23 -11.29
CA PRO A 473 12.53 -19.53 -12.43
C PRO A 473 11.65 -18.37 -11.95
N THR A 474 11.77 -17.25 -12.66
CA THR A 474 10.90 -16.08 -12.45
C THR A 474 9.49 -16.40 -12.93
N CYS A 475 8.49 -16.03 -12.15
CA CYS A 475 7.07 -16.13 -12.53
C CYS A 475 6.39 -14.79 -12.21
N VAL A 476 5.37 -14.44 -12.99
CA VAL A 476 4.60 -13.20 -12.80
C VAL A 476 3.93 -13.11 -11.41
N ASN A 477 3.85 -14.23 -10.69
CA ASN A 477 3.30 -14.32 -9.34
C ASN A 477 4.35 -14.19 -8.22
N ASP A 478 5.62 -13.91 -8.53
CA ASP A 478 6.71 -13.87 -7.54
C ASP A 478 6.51 -12.87 -6.40
N LEU A 479 5.70 -11.83 -6.64
CA LEU A 479 5.37 -10.79 -5.68
C LEU A 479 3.85 -10.62 -5.52
N GLU A 480 3.04 -11.62 -5.90
CA GLU A 480 1.58 -11.56 -5.86
C GLU A 480 1.01 -11.94 -4.48
N PHE A 481 1.43 -11.26 -3.42
CA PHE A 481 1.03 -11.58 -2.04
C PHE A 481 -0.48 -11.54 -1.81
N THR A 482 -1.21 -10.59 -2.43
CA THR A 482 -2.68 -10.55 -2.36
C THR A 482 -3.31 -11.84 -2.84
N LEU A 483 -2.86 -12.34 -3.99
CA LEU A 483 -3.41 -13.53 -4.61
C LEU A 483 -3.17 -14.73 -3.69
N VAL A 484 -1.94 -14.87 -3.22
CA VAL A 484 -1.55 -15.94 -2.30
C VAL A 484 -2.41 -15.89 -1.03
N ARG A 485 -2.53 -14.72 -0.39
CA ARG A 485 -3.34 -14.54 0.81
C ARG A 485 -4.79 -14.98 0.59
N ASN A 486 -5.42 -14.52 -0.49
CA ASN A 486 -6.80 -14.93 -0.83
C ASN A 486 -6.93 -16.44 -1.05
N LEU A 487 -5.99 -17.06 -1.77
CA LEU A 487 -6.00 -18.50 -2.02
C LEU A 487 -5.73 -19.34 -0.76
N LEU A 488 -5.09 -18.75 0.24
CA LEU A 488 -4.91 -19.32 1.58
C LEU A 488 -6.11 -19.09 2.52
N GLY A 489 -7.21 -18.52 2.03
CA GLY A 489 -8.41 -18.25 2.82
C GLY A 489 -8.35 -16.95 3.64
N LEU A 490 -7.32 -16.13 3.43
CA LEU A 490 -7.21 -14.79 4.01
C LEU A 490 -7.97 -13.77 3.16
N ASP A 491 -9.26 -14.02 2.97
CA ASP A 491 -10.09 -13.12 2.20
C ASP A 491 -10.28 -11.79 2.93
N GLY A 492 -10.60 -10.77 2.15
CA GLY A 492 -10.81 -9.41 2.61
C GLY A 492 -11.98 -9.17 3.57
N ARG A 493 -12.74 -10.23 3.91
CA ARG A 493 -13.85 -10.17 4.86
C ARG A 493 -13.39 -10.50 6.28
N GLY A 494 -12.24 -11.17 6.42
CA GLY A 494 -11.61 -11.45 7.70
C GLY A 494 -10.78 -10.28 8.22
N GLN A 495 -10.79 -10.08 9.53
CA GLN A 495 -9.78 -9.26 10.21
C GLN A 495 -8.57 -10.14 10.51
N TRP A 496 -7.51 -9.95 9.74
CA TRP A 496 -6.23 -10.62 9.88
C TRP A 496 -5.22 -9.68 10.58
N GLY A 497 -4.13 -10.23 11.12
CA GLY A 497 -3.10 -9.48 11.84
C GLY A 497 -2.20 -8.62 10.93
N PRO A 498 -1.19 -7.95 11.51
CA PRO A 498 -0.90 -7.89 12.94
C PRO A 498 -1.98 -7.13 13.73
N TYR A 499 -2.33 -7.62 14.92
CA TYR A 499 -3.41 -7.15 15.81
C TYR A 499 -2.95 -6.11 16.84
N GLU A 500 -1.74 -5.54 16.71
CA GLU A 500 -1.13 -4.65 17.72
C GLU A 500 -2.00 -3.44 18.10
N GLN A 501 -2.70 -2.84 17.13
CA GLN A 501 -3.58 -1.69 17.37
C GLN A 501 -4.81 -2.03 18.24
N GLU A 502 -5.21 -3.30 18.34
CA GLU A 502 -6.32 -3.76 19.18
C GLU A 502 -5.88 -4.15 20.60
N ARG A 503 -4.57 -4.24 20.86
CA ARG A 503 -3.99 -4.62 22.15
C ARG A 503 -3.70 -3.44 23.07
N ALA A 504 -3.45 -2.26 22.50
CA ALA A 504 -3.59 -1.01 23.24
C ALA A 504 -5.10 -0.78 23.41
N VAL A 505 -5.66 -0.89 24.61
CA VAL A 505 -6.05 0.27 25.43
C VAL A 505 -6.77 -0.26 26.69
N PRO A 506 -6.47 0.31 27.87
CA PRO A 506 -7.52 0.67 28.82
C PRO A 506 -7.82 2.16 28.67
N ARG A 507 -9.09 2.52 28.45
CA ARG A 507 -9.57 3.90 28.61
C ARG A 507 -9.36 4.30 30.07
N ALA A 508 -8.31 5.04 30.35
CA ALA A 508 -8.20 5.95 31.48
C ALA A 508 -7.24 7.08 31.09
N ALA A 509 -7.55 8.28 31.57
CA ALA A 509 -7.01 9.55 31.12
C ALA A 509 -5.48 9.71 31.30
N GLY A 510 -4.87 10.45 30.38
CA GLY A 510 -3.72 11.32 30.67
C GLY A 510 -2.34 10.68 30.57
N GLU A 511 -1.57 11.25 29.63
CA GLU A 511 -0.11 11.42 29.69
C GLU A 511 0.83 10.27 29.25
N LEU A 512 1.81 10.73 28.45
CA LEU A 512 3.15 10.20 28.22
C LEU A 512 3.35 9.03 27.23
N PHE A 513 3.59 9.38 25.96
CA PHE A 513 4.58 8.70 25.12
C PHE A 513 5.66 9.70 24.76
N GLY A 514 6.80 9.59 25.45
CA GLY A 514 8.05 10.27 25.14
C GLY A 514 8.86 9.45 24.15
N MET A 515 9.42 10.17 23.19
CA MET A 515 10.18 9.72 22.03
C MET A 515 11.34 8.78 22.36
N MET A 516 11.66 7.89 21.42
CA MET A 516 13.04 7.46 21.19
C MET A 516 13.34 7.73 19.73
N ASP A 517 14.02 8.86 19.51
CA ASP A 517 14.56 9.33 18.24
C ASP A 517 16.03 8.90 18.20
N LEU A 518 16.44 8.27 17.11
CA LEU A 518 17.82 7.92 16.85
C LEU A 518 18.36 8.93 15.83
N SER A 519 19.21 9.84 16.28
CA SER A 519 20.14 10.55 15.41
C SER A 519 21.55 10.43 16.00
N GLU A 520 22.46 10.06 15.10
CA GLU A 520 23.91 9.99 15.26
C GLU A 520 24.50 11.38 15.50
N ASP A 521 25.61 11.47 16.21
CA ASP A 521 26.83 12.14 15.74
C ASP A 521 27.94 11.99 16.80
N GLY A 522 29.13 11.61 16.33
CA GLY A 522 30.35 11.64 17.12
C GLY A 522 30.96 13.02 17.16
N ASP A 523 31.75 13.29 18.20
CA ASP A 523 32.94 14.13 18.12
C ASP A 523 33.84 13.86 19.33
N GLU A 524 35.13 13.81 19.04
CA GLU A 524 36.27 13.74 19.95
C GLU A 524 36.33 15.00 20.83
N GLU A 525 36.82 14.90 22.07
CA GLU A 525 37.85 15.81 22.61
C GLU A 525 38.29 15.41 24.03
N GLU A 526 39.52 15.82 24.31
CA GLU A 526 40.45 15.45 25.38
C GLU A 526 40.09 16.02 26.78
N GLU A 527 41.06 15.92 27.70
CA GLU A 527 41.18 16.51 29.06
C GLU A 527 40.84 15.53 30.21
N ASP A 528 41.65 15.34 31.25
CA ASP A 528 42.90 15.99 31.67
C ASP A 528 43.59 15.10 32.72
N GLU A 529 44.92 15.10 32.75
CA GLU A 529 45.72 14.57 33.85
C GLU A 529 45.80 15.62 34.97
N GLY A 530 45.65 15.20 36.23
CA GLY A 530 45.80 16.11 37.38
C GLY A 530 45.96 15.37 38.69
N GLU A 531 47.22 15.09 39.03
CA GLU A 531 47.72 14.44 40.24
C GLU A 531 47.37 15.14 41.57
N GLN A 532 47.70 14.39 42.64
CA GLN A 532 47.99 14.77 44.03
C GLN A 532 46.85 14.54 45.04
N ASP A 533 47.06 14.02 46.23
CA ASP A 533 48.15 13.30 46.90
C ASP A 533 47.57 12.86 48.27
N VAL A 534 48.35 12.12 49.05
CA VAL A 534 48.42 12.11 50.54
C VAL A 534 48.02 10.79 51.20
N GLU A 535 49.10 10.08 51.61
CA GLU A 535 49.37 9.39 52.88
C GLU A 535 48.43 8.29 53.36
N MET A 536 48.82 7.27 54.11
CA MET A 536 50.04 6.58 54.59
C MET A 536 49.47 5.66 55.72
N ASP A 537 50.32 4.81 56.31
CA ASP A 537 50.10 4.04 57.55
C ASP A 537 49.65 2.58 57.29
N GLU A 538 50.58 1.61 57.40
CA GLU A 538 51.06 0.96 58.65
C GLU A 538 50.00 -0.06 59.13
N GLU A 539 50.27 -1.28 59.56
CA GLU A 539 51.43 -1.96 60.12
C GLU A 539 51.06 -3.46 60.25
N GLU A 540 52.10 -4.32 60.35
CA GLU A 540 52.17 -5.56 61.17
C GLU A 540 51.09 -6.66 61.03
N GLY A 541 51.38 -7.96 61.03
CA GLY A 541 52.56 -8.71 61.43
C GLY A 541 52.09 -10.17 61.65
N GLU A 542 52.94 -11.11 61.24
CA GLU A 542 53.27 -12.40 61.88
C GLU A 542 52.23 -13.07 62.78
N GLU A 543 51.85 -14.34 62.61
CA GLU A 543 52.60 -15.58 62.88
C GLU A 543 51.47 -16.64 63.03
N MET A 544 51.57 -17.97 62.88
CA MET A 544 52.65 -18.92 63.10
C MET A 544 52.21 -20.27 62.51
N ASP A 545 53.20 -21.06 62.15
CA ASP A 545 53.18 -22.36 61.51
C ASP A 545 52.60 -23.54 62.33
N VAL A 546 52.57 -24.67 61.61
CA VAL A 546 52.88 -26.06 62.02
C VAL A 546 51.66 -26.98 62.06
N GLU A 547 51.38 -27.75 60.99
CA GLU A 547 52.03 -28.98 60.49
C GLU A 547 51.69 -30.29 61.26
N ILE A 548 51.26 -31.29 60.47
CA ILE A 548 51.51 -32.74 60.60
C ILE A 548 50.62 -33.46 61.66
N ASP A 549 49.95 -34.59 61.43
CA ASP A 549 50.34 -35.78 60.66
C ASP A 549 49.15 -36.70 60.29
N GLU A 550 49.44 -37.55 59.31
CA GLU A 550 49.01 -38.93 58.99
C GLU A 550 48.17 -39.68 60.04
N GLY A 551 47.23 -40.56 59.71
CA GLY A 551 47.12 -41.46 58.58
C GLY A 551 46.72 -42.85 59.11
N THR A 552 45.96 -43.61 58.29
CA THR A 552 45.82 -45.08 58.34
C THR A 552 45.06 -45.68 59.55
N GLU A 553 44.30 -46.78 59.50
CA GLU A 553 44.17 -47.86 58.55
C GLU A 553 42.94 -48.74 58.90
N SER A 554 42.42 -49.43 57.87
CA SER A 554 41.99 -50.84 57.89
C SER A 554 40.80 -51.34 58.72
N SER A 555 39.79 -51.82 57.96
CA SER A 555 39.06 -53.09 58.13
C SER A 555 38.20 -53.36 59.37
N LYS A 556 36.96 -53.85 59.17
CA LYS A 556 36.62 -55.28 59.33
C LYS A 556 35.11 -55.54 59.20
N ALA A 557 34.85 -56.73 58.64
CA ALA A 557 33.62 -57.55 58.68
C ALA A 557 32.47 -57.17 57.73
#